data_AF-A0A368F967-F1
#
_entry.id   AF-A0A368F967-F1
#
_cell.length_a   1.000
_cell.length_b   1.000
_cell.length_c   1.000
_cell.angle_alpha   90.00
_cell.angle_beta   90.00
_cell.angle_gamma   90.00
#
_symmetry.space_group_name_H-M   'P 1'
#
loop_
_entity.id
_entity.type
_entity.pdbx_description
1 polymer ?
#
loop_
_entity_poly.entity_id
_entity_poly.type
_entity_poly.pdbx_seq_one_letter_code
_entity_poly.pdbx_strand_id
1 'polypeptide(L)'
;MHCHCKISEANCGNHILTNDLRNVFLKIHNDHRGALARGQTQVSAGWGIAPPAALMYRMKYSCAAESYAIEYVSACRGRGFPEYTHPGYKVNLHVLRNLATNEGGAARNVSCKAI
;
A
#
# COMPACT_ATOMS: atom_id res chain seq x y z
N MET A 1 17.11 -25.98 -7.97
CA MET A 1 16.87 -25.12 -6.79
C MET A 1 15.93 -23.98 -7.17
N HIS A 2 14.67 -24.01 -6.75
CA HIS A 2 13.79 -22.85 -6.80
C HIS A 2 13.81 -22.19 -5.41
N CYS A 3 14.42 -21.02 -5.28
CA CYS A 3 14.34 -20.23 -4.06
C CYS A 3 12.95 -19.57 -3.98
N HIS A 4 12.03 -20.22 -3.29
CA HIS A 4 10.81 -19.55 -2.83
C HIS A 4 11.22 -18.56 -1.74
N CYS A 5 11.25 -17.27 -2.07
CA CYS A 5 11.24 -16.21 -1.06
C CYS A 5 9.91 -16.35 -0.30
N LYS A 6 9.94 -16.97 0.88
CA LYS A 6 8.77 -17.01 1.76
C LYS A 6 8.40 -15.57 2.07
N ILE A 7 7.29 -15.11 1.52
CA ILE A 7 6.59 -13.93 2.02
C ILE A 7 6.17 -14.34 3.44
N SER A 8 6.89 -13.88 4.46
CA SER A 8 6.44 -14.02 5.84
C SER A 8 5.08 -13.33 5.93
N GLU A 9 4.04 -14.07 6.30
CA GLU A 9 2.74 -13.47 6.56
C GLU A 9 2.91 -12.37 7.59
N ALA A 10 2.48 -11.16 7.24
CA ALA A 10 2.46 -10.07 8.20
C ALA A 10 1.36 -10.38 9.22
N ASN A 11 1.74 -10.87 10.40
CA ASN A 11 0.82 -11.08 11.50
C ASN A 11 1.00 -9.94 12.50
N CYS A 12 0.22 -8.88 12.31
CA CYS A 12 0.10 -7.82 13.30
C CYS A 12 -1.06 -8.24 14.21
N GLY A 13 -0.84 -8.34 15.53
CA GLY A 13 -1.81 -8.90 16.48
C GLY A 13 -3.17 -8.19 16.58
N ASN A 14 -3.42 -7.20 15.72
CA ASN A 14 -4.72 -6.55 15.53
C ASN A 14 -5.56 -7.31 14.49
N HIS A 15 -6.82 -7.58 14.83
CA HIS A 15 -7.80 -8.27 13.99
C HIS A 15 -8.51 -7.38 12.95
N ILE A 16 -8.31 -6.05 12.95
CA ILE A 16 -8.98 -5.14 12.01
C ILE A 16 -8.54 -5.38 10.56
N LEU A 17 -7.26 -5.68 10.32
CA LEU A 17 -6.78 -6.14 9.01
C LEU A 17 -6.50 -7.64 9.07
N THR A 18 -7.02 -8.39 8.10
CA THR A 18 -6.67 -9.80 7.92
C THR A 18 -5.30 -9.95 7.23
N ASN A 19 -4.64 -11.09 7.41
CA ASN A 19 -3.37 -11.38 6.70
C ASN A 19 -3.53 -11.30 5.18
N ASP A 20 -4.70 -11.66 4.64
CA ASP A 20 -5.00 -11.55 3.23
C ASP A 20 -5.00 -10.09 2.75
N LEU A 21 -5.63 -9.18 3.51
CA LEU A 21 -5.60 -7.76 3.18
C LEU A 21 -4.19 -7.18 3.27
N ARG A 22 -3.41 -7.55 4.29
CA ARG A 22 -2.00 -7.15 4.42
C ARG A 22 -1.18 -7.58 3.21
N ASN A 23 -1.38 -8.83 2.76
CA ASN A 23 -0.76 -9.38 1.57
C ASN A 23 -1.19 -8.64 0.30
N VAL A 24 -2.47 -8.29 0.17
CA VAL A 24 -3.00 -7.49 -0.95
C VAL A 24 -2.29 -6.13 -1.00
N PHE A 25 -2.27 -5.38 0.10
CA PHE A 25 -1.59 -4.08 0.16
C PHE A 25 -0.11 -4.19 -0.21
N LEU A 26 0.63 -5.12 0.42
CA LEU A 26 2.06 -5.27 0.18
C LEU A 26 2.38 -5.72 -1.25
N LYS A 27 1.59 -6.65 -1.79
CA LYS A 27 1.81 -7.21 -3.12
C LYS A 27 1.59 -6.15 -4.18
N ILE A 28 0.47 -5.43 -4.14
CA ILE A 28 0.14 -4.42 -5.16
C ILE A 28 1.21 -3.32 -5.18
N HIS A 29 1.61 -2.80 -4.03
CA HIS A 29 2.67 -1.78 -3.97
C HIS A 29 3.98 -2.29 -4.57
N ASN A 30 4.40 -3.52 -4.23
CA ASN A 30 5.64 -4.08 -4.76
C ASN A 30 5.56 -4.43 -6.25
N ASP A 31 4.40 -4.86 -6.75
CA ASP A 31 4.18 -5.14 -8.17
C ASP A 31 4.29 -3.84 -9.00
N HIS A 32 3.65 -2.76 -8.56
CA HIS A 32 3.75 -1.44 -9.20
C HIS A 32 5.16 -0.86 -9.13
N ARG A 33 5.82 -0.93 -7.97
CA ARG A 33 7.23 -0.51 -7.82
C ARG A 33 8.14 -1.32 -8.75
N GLY A 34 7.90 -2.63 -8.89
CA GLY A 34 8.62 -3.48 -9.82
C GLY A 34 8.38 -3.10 -11.28
N ALA A 35 7.13 -2.80 -11.65
CA ALA A 35 6.79 -2.34 -13.00
C ALA A 35 7.44 -0.98 -13.32
N LEU A 36 7.42 -0.05 -12.36
CA LEU A 36 8.09 1.24 -12.46
C LEU A 36 9.60 1.09 -12.62
N ALA A 37 10.23 0.24 -11.81
CA ALA A 37 11.68 -0.01 -11.89
C ALA A 37 12.12 -0.52 -13.27
N ARG A 38 11.25 -1.25 -13.97
CA ARG A 38 11.49 -1.77 -15.32
C ARG A 38 11.02 -0.84 -16.44
N GLY A 39 10.47 0.35 -16.13
CA GLY A 39 9.94 1.28 -17.14
C GLY A 39 8.75 0.72 -17.92
N GLN A 40 7.82 0.04 -17.24
CA GLN A 40 6.69 -0.65 -17.86
C GLN A 40 5.39 0.18 -17.82
N THR A 41 4.38 -0.28 -17.10
CA THR A 41 2.98 0.18 -17.23
C THR A 41 2.65 1.45 -16.45
N GLN A 42 3.60 2.00 -15.69
CA GLN A 42 3.34 3.14 -14.80
C GLN A 42 3.45 4.44 -15.60
N VAL A 43 2.39 5.25 -15.60
CA VAL A 43 2.32 6.50 -16.39
C VAL A 43 2.79 7.66 -15.52
N SER A 44 3.67 8.50 -16.07
CA SER A 44 4.09 9.76 -15.45
C SER A 44 3.15 10.87 -15.90
N ALA A 45 2.09 11.18 -15.15
CA ALA A 45 1.24 12.37 -15.25
C ALA A 45 1.18 13.09 -16.65
N GLY A 46 0.76 12.38 -17.70
CA GLY A 46 0.61 12.93 -19.07
C GLY A 46 1.85 12.89 -19.97
N TRP A 47 3.00 12.49 -19.45
CA TRP A 47 4.30 12.38 -20.14
C TRP A 47 4.58 10.99 -20.71
N GLY A 48 3.57 10.11 -20.75
CA GLY A 48 3.72 8.72 -21.15
C GLY A 48 4.23 7.83 -20.01
N ILE A 49 4.90 6.74 -20.36
CA ILE A 49 5.44 5.79 -19.38
C ILE A 49 6.56 6.43 -18.57
N ALA A 50 6.53 6.26 -17.25
CA ALA A 50 7.56 6.73 -16.35
C ALA A 50 8.91 6.03 -16.63
N PRO A 51 10.04 6.76 -16.59
CA PRO A 51 11.35 6.16 -16.85
C PRO A 51 11.69 5.09 -15.80
N PRO A 52 12.48 4.07 -16.19
CA PRO A 52 12.92 3.03 -15.27
C PRO A 52 13.74 3.62 -14.11
N ALA A 53 13.53 3.10 -12.90
CA ALA A 53 14.29 3.50 -11.73
C ALA A 53 15.50 2.58 -11.52
N ALA A 54 16.71 3.17 -11.44
CA ALA A 54 17.95 2.42 -11.20
C ALA A 54 17.98 1.71 -9.83
N LEU A 55 17.28 2.28 -8.84
CA LEU A 55 17.24 1.73 -7.48
C LEU A 55 15.84 1.88 -6.86
N MET A 56 15.07 0.79 -6.90
CA MET A 56 13.72 0.75 -6.32
C MET A 56 13.63 -0.32 -5.24
N TYR A 57 13.60 0.11 -3.97
CA TYR A 57 13.55 -0.82 -2.85
C TYR A 57 12.21 -1.57 -2.76
N ARG A 58 12.28 -2.87 -2.46
CA ARG A 58 11.11 -3.68 -2.14
C ARG A 58 10.57 -3.30 -0.76
N MET A 59 9.29 -2.98 -0.68
CA MET A 59 8.62 -2.70 0.59
C MET A 59 8.47 -3.97 1.42
N LYS A 60 8.58 -3.81 2.73
CA LYS A 60 8.21 -4.82 3.75
C LYS A 60 7.01 -4.30 4.53
N TYR A 61 6.14 -5.20 4.95
CA TYR A 61 5.03 -4.83 5.81
C TYR A 61 5.54 -4.38 7.19
N SER A 62 4.92 -3.35 7.76
CA SER A 62 5.27 -2.85 9.09
C SER A 62 4.01 -2.75 9.94
N CYS A 63 3.97 -3.50 11.03
CA CYS A 63 2.84 -3.46 11.96
C CYS A 63 2.70 -2.09 12.66
N ALA A 64 3.80 -1.37 12.87
CA ALA A 64 3.74 0.00 13.37
C ALA A 64 3.03 0.93 12.38
N ALA A 65 3.35 0.83 11.08
CA ALA A 65 2.64 1.58 10.04
C ALA A 65 1.14 1.24 9.99
N GLU A 66 0.79 -0.05 10.14
CA GLU A 66 -0.60 -0.48 10.24
C GLU A 66 -1.31 0.14 11.44
N SER A 67 -0.71 0.12 12.63
CA SER A 67 -1.30 0.71 13.82
C SER A 67 -1.60 2.20 13.64
N TYR A 68 -0.65 2.96 13.09
CA TYR A 68 -0.89 4.37 12.78
C TYR A 68 -1.96 4.57 11.71
N ALA A 69 -2.00 3.73 10.67
CA ALA A 69 -3.03 3.80 9.64
C ALA A 69 -4.43 3.49 10.18
N ILE A 70 -4.55 2.52 11.10
CA ILE A 70 -5.81 2.17 11.77
C ILE A 70 -6.29 3.34 12.64
N GLU A 71 -5.40 3.91 13.44
CA GLU A 71 -5.69 5.13 14.21
C GLU A 71 -6.14 6.26 13.27
N TYR A 72 -5.44 6.42 12.14
CA TYR A 72 -5.75 7.41 11.13
C TYR A 72 -7.19 7.31 10.61
N VAL A 73 -7.60 6.11 10.20
CA VAL A 73 -8.92 5.90 9.59
C VAL A 73 -10.04 5.79 10.62
N SER A 74 -9.74 5.42 11.87
CA SER A 74 -10.72 5.31 12.96
C SER A 74 -11.45 6.63 13.26
N ALA A 75 -10.80 7.76 12.97
CA ALA A 75 -11.40 9.08 13.13
C ALA A 75 -12.42 9.42 12.03
N CYS A 76 -12.55 8.60 10.99
CA CYS A 76 -13.48 8.80 9.86
C CYS A 76 -13.35 10.18 9.19
N ARG A 77 -12.12 10.74 9.15
CA ARG A 77 -11.82 12.04 8.55
C ARG A 77 -11.21 11.85 7.17
N GLY A 78 -11.81 12.46 6.15
CA GLY A 78 -11.27 12.47 4.78
C GLY A 78 -10.07 13.40 4.57
N ARG A 79 -9.34 13.78 5.62
CA ARG A 79 -8.23 14.74 5.56
C ARG A 79 -7.02 14.27 6.36
N GLY A 80 -5.86 14.79 5.95
CA GLY A 80 -4.56 14.74 6.63
C GLY A 80 -4.63 14.80 8.16
N PHE A 81 -4.01 13.86 8.89
CA PHE A 81 -3.50 14.14 10.24
C PHE A 81 -2.14 14.83 10.17
N PRO A 82 -1.76 15.61 11.21
CA PRO A 82 -0.45 16.22 11.29
C PRO A 82 0.67 15.17 11.34
N GLU A 83 1.84 15.48 10.77
CA GLU A 83 2.96 14.54 10.66
C GLU A 83 3.43 13.95 12.01
N TYR A 84 3.28 14.71 13.11
CA TYR A 84 3.65 14.24 14.44
C TYR A 84 2.82 13.05 14.93
N THR A 85 1.65 12.75 14.34
CA THR A 85 0.81 11.61 14.76
C THR A 85 1.30 10.28 14.19
N HIS A 86 2.27 10.28 13.28
CA HIS A 86 2.85 9.08 12.67
C HIS A 86 4.34 9.30 12.39
N PRO A 87 5.17 9.43 13.44
CA PRO A 87 6.56 9.85 13.32
C PRO A 87 7.37 8.87 12.46
N GLY A 88 8.03 9.39 11.42
CA GLY A 88 8.83 8.58 10.49
C GLY A 88 8.01 7.85 9.40
N TYR A 89 6.70 8.04 9.36
CA TYR A 89 5.81 7.45 8.35
C TYR A 89 5.11 8.53 7.53
N LYS A 90 4.94 8.27 6.22
CA LYS A 90 4.10 9.08 5.32
C LYS A 90 2.80 8.33 5.04
N VAL A 91 1.73 9.08 4.78
CA VAL A 91 0.37 8.52 4.65
C VAL A 91 -0.21 8.82 3.27
N ASN A 92 -0.75 7.79 2.63
CA ASN A 92 -1.66 7.91 1.50
C ASN A 92 -3.09 7.65 2.01
N LEU A 93 -4.01 8.60 1.81
CA LEU A 93 -5.42 8.47 2.21
C LEU A 93 -6.31 8.31 0.99
N HIS A 94 -7.19 7.31 1.01
CA HIS A 94 -8.21 7.10 -0.01
C HIS A 94 -9.56 6.81 0.62
N VAL A 95 -10.60 7.53 0.18
CA VAL A 95 -11.99 7.30 0.60
C VAL A 95 -12.78 6.80 -0.60
N LEU A 96 -13.17 5.53 -0.56
CA LEU A 96 -14.06 4.95 -1.55
C LEU A 96 -15.51 5.25 -1.18
N ARG A 97 -16.20 6.06 -1.99
CA ARG A 97 -17.63 6.40 -1.79
C ARG A 97 -18.60 5.36 -2.36
N ASN A 98 -18.10 4.15 -2.62
CA ASN A 98 -18.89 3.02 -3.15
C ASN A 98 -18.89 1.88 -2.13
N LEU A 99 -20.07 1.55 -1.62
CA LEU A 99 -20.26 0.48 -0.62
C LEU A 99 -20.56 -0.89 -1.25
N ALA A 100 -20.69 -0.98 -2.58
CA ALA A 100 -20.97 -2.23 -3.28
C ALA A 100 -19.74 -3.14 -3.45
N THR A 101 -18.63 -2.86 -2.76
CA THR A 101 -17.40 -3.67 -2.83
C THR A 101 -17.10 -4.29 -1.47
N ASN A 102 -16.46 -5.46 -1.48
CA ASN A 102 -15.92 -6.07 -0.27
C ASN A 102 -14.55 -5.47 0.08
N GLU A 103 -14.03 -5.81 1.26
CA GLU A 103 -12.74 -5.27 1.76
C GLU A 103 -11.57 -5.52 0.80
N GLY A 104 -11.51 -6.72 0.20
CA GLY A 104 -10.47 -7.05 -0.78
C GLY A 104 -10.57 -6.24 -2.07
N GLY A 105 -11.80 -5.97 -2.54
CA GLY A 105 -12.07 -5.08 -3.67
C GLY A 105 -11.70 -3.62 -3.37
N ALA A 106 -12.04 -3.14 -2.17
CA ALA A 106 -11.63 -1.83 -1.68
C ALA A 106 -10.10 -1.71 -1.60
N ALA A 107 -9.42 -2.69 -0.99
CA ALA A 107 -7.96 -2.71 -0.83
C ALA A 107 -7.23 -2.68 -2.19
N ARG A 108 -7.75 -3.39 -3.20
CA ARG A 108 -7.22 -3.33 -4.58
C ARG A 108 -7.43 -1.96 -5.20
N ASN A 109 -8.63 -1.39 -5.06
CA ASN A 109 -8.95 -0.09 -5.65
C ASN A 109 -8.03 1.03 -5.15
N VAL A 110 -7.81 1.07 -3.82
CA VAL A 110 -6.99 2.13 -3.22
C VAL A 110 -5.51 1.98 -3.56
N SER A 111 -5.02 0.73 -3.61
CA SER A 111 -3.59 0.45 -3.81
C SER A 111 -3.11 0.77 -5.24
N CYS A 112 -3.99 0.70 -6.24
CA CYS A 112 -3.66 1.09 -7.61
C CYS A 112 -3.46 2.60 -7.80
N LYS A 113 -3.93 3.44 -6.86
CA LYS A 113 -3.82 4.91 -6.93
C LYS A 113 -2.64 5.46 -6.11
N ALA A 114 -1.86 4.59 -5.48
CA ALA A 114 -0.84 4.95 -4.49
C ALA A 114 0.60 4.98 -5.03
N ILE A 115 0.83 4.53 -6.27
CA ILE A 115 2.10 4.69 -7.03
C ILE A 115 1.93 5.81 -8.05
#